data_AF-A0AAJ1QZC9-F1
#
_entry.id   AF-A0AAJ1QZC9-F1
#
_cell.length_a   1.000
_cell.length_b   1.000
_cell.length_c   1.000
_cell.angle_alpha   90.00
_cell.angle_beta   90.00
_cell.angle_gamma   90.00
#
_symmetry.space_group_name_H-M   'P 1'
#
loop_
_entity.id
_entity.type
_entity.pdbx_description
1 polymer ?
#
loop_
_entity_poly.entity_id
_entity_poly.type
_entity_poly.pdbx_seq_one_letter_code
_entity_poly.pdbx_strand_id
1 'polypeptide(L)'
;MVFDTITTEEKLFNFEHPKTYTNLGIAVGMFAFVIISINKVYLEFDFIETIFHPVAVISFIAFIASVFFTMFSKEDILINYTGYLKITSDEFIIDKEKINFTDIISIKLSVDDYEGRAKNTHSSIKPMYSIGVNNFVTISTDNKKIEKKIQVCSLRETHLISDFLAAQIVKNKFPKADPKQLIAIFSHNFKKTEEARNYIADQIKSNKIKTVEGLLMMNYSSDEEVKELRKKYNIN
;
A
#
# COMPACT_ATOMS: atom_id res chain seq x y z
N MET A 1 3.43 18.66 -5.24
CA MET A 1 3.41 17.72 -4.09
C MET A 1 4.77 17.06 -3.96
N VAL A 2 5.28 16.80 -2.76
CA VAL A 2 6.60 16.17 -2.53
C VAL A 2 6.40 14.95 -1.62
N PHE A 3 7.07 13.86 -1.94
CA PHE A 3 7.01 12.60 -1.20
C PHE A 3 8.41 12.07 -0.98
N ASP A 4 8.56 11.39 0.14
CA ASP A 4 9.76 10.62 0.43
C ASP A 4 9.67 9.27 -0.26
N THR A 5 10.72 8.93 -1.01
CA THR A 5 10.88 7.59 -1.59
C THR A 5 11.64 6.70 -0.63
N ILE A 6 11.14 5.48 -0.46
CA ILE A 6 11.58 4.58 0.60
C ILE A 6 12.02 3.23 0.06
N THR A 7 12.84 2.54 0.83
CA THR A 7 13.00 1.08 0.76
C THR A 7 12.59 0.47 2.09
N THR A 8 12.13 -0.77 2.03
CA THR A 8 11.58 -1.50 3.18
C THR A 8 12.45 -2.70 3.47
N GLU A 9 12.79 -2.91 4.75
CA GLU A 9 13.54 -4.07 5.20
C GLU A 9 12.83 -4.74 6.38
N GLU A 10 12.77 -6.07 6.37
CA GLU A 10 12.28 -6.84 7.51
C GLU A 10 13.45 -7.24 8.39
N LYS A 11 13.42 -6.84 9.66
CA LYS A 11 14.37 -7.35 10.65
C LYS A 11 13.94 -8.73 11.15
N LEU A 12 14.92 -9.61 11.32
CA LEU A 12 14.72 -10.90 11.99
C LEU A 12 14.31 -10.70 13.46
N PHE A 13 14.98 -9.77 14.15
CA PHE A 13 14.68 -9.38 15.52
C PHE A 13 14.55 -7.86 15.63
N ASN A 14 13.38 -7.42 16.10
CA ASN A 14 13.15 -6.06 16.53
C ASN A 14 12.63 -6.07 17.97
N PHE A 15 13.51 -5.82 18.93
CA PHE A 15 13.16 -5.85 20.36
C PHE A 15 12.22 -4.72 20.78
N GLU A 16 11.98 -3.73 19.92
CA GLU A 16 10.96 -2.71 20.13
C GLU A 16 9.56 -3.19 19.73
N HIS A 17 9.48 -4.30 18.97
CA HIS A 17 8.23 -4.81 18.43
C HIS A 17 7.78 -6.13 19.12
N PRO A 18 6.49 -6.26 19.51
CA PRO A 18 5.98 -7.42 20.26
C PRO A 18 6.13 -8.77 19.54
N LYS A 19 6.16 -8.78 18.20
CA LYS A 19 6.41 -9.98 17.37
C LYS A 19 7.68 -10.74 17.79
N THR A 20 8.74 -10.03 18.17
CA THR A 20 10.00 -10.64 18.60
C THR A 20 9.80 -11.49 19.85
N TYR A 21 9.05 -10.98 20.83
CA TYR A 21 8.76 -11.69 22.07
C TYR A 21 7.77 -12.84 21.87
N THR A 22 6.86 -12.74 20.89
CA THR A 22 6.03 -13.87 20.45
C THR A 22 6.90 -15.03 19.97
N ASN A 23 7.87 -14.75 19.09
CA ASN A 23 8.79 -15.77 18.55
C ASN A 23 9.70 -16.35 19.66
N LEU A 24 10.25 -15.49 20.52
CA LEU A 24 11.11 -15.92 21.63
C LEU A 24 10.34 -16.75 22.66
N GLY A 25 9.13 -16.34 23.05
CA GLY A 25 8.29 -17.07 23.98
C GLY A 25 7.96 -18.48 23.49
N ILE A 26 7.64 -18.63 22.20
CA ILE A 26 7.47 -19.94 21.57
C ILE A 26 8.78 -20.74 21.64
N ALA A 27 9.90 -20.17 21.19
CA ALA A 27 11.17 -20.89 21.09
C ALA A 27 11.68 -21.38 22.46
N VAL A 28 11.67 -20.50 23.47
CA VAL A 28 12.08 -20.85 24.84
C VAL A 28 11.11 -21.85 25.46
N GLY A 29 9.80 -21.69 25.23
CA GLY A 29 8.79 -22.64 25.71
C GLY A 29 8.97 -24.04 25.11
N MET A 30 9.21 -24.15 23.80
CA MET A 30 9.50 -25.43 23.15
C MET A 30 10.79 -26.05 23.69
N PHE A 31 11.84 -25.25 23.85
CA PHE A 31 13.12 -25.72 24.39
C PHE A 31 12.97 -26.29 25.81
N ALA A 32 12.27 -25.56 26.68
CA ALA A 32 11.99 -26.03 28.04
C ALA A 32 11.18 -27.34 28.05
N PHE A 33 10.16 -27.43 27.18
CA PHE A 33 9.34 -28.64 27.05
C PHE A 33 10.14 -29.86 26.59
N VAL A 34 11.05 -29.68 25.62
CA VAL A 34 11.95 -30.76 25.16
C VAL A 34 12.86 -31.23 26.28
N ILE A 35 13.45 -30.32 27.06
CA ILE A 35 14.31 -30.69 28.18
C ILE A 35 13.55 -31.45 29.26
N ILE A 36 12.35 -30.99 29.62
CA ILE A 36 11.49 -31.70 30.59
C ILE A 36 11.15 -33.09 30.07
N SER A 37 10.83 -33.23 28.78
CA SER A 37 10.50 -34.52 28.15
C SER A 37 11.68 -35.49 28.18
N ILE A 38 12.89 -35.02 27.85
CA ILE A 38 14.12 -35.83 27.92
C ILE A 38 14.40 -36.24 29.36
N ASN A 39 14.28 -35.30 30.32
CA ASN A 39 14.53 -35.59 31.72
C ASN A 39 13.61 -36.70 32.22
N LYS A 40 12.30 -36.57 31.95
CA LYS A 40 11.29 -37.53 32.39
C LYS A 40 11.46 -38.93 31.80
N VAL A 41 12.05 -39.05 30.61
CA VAL A 41 12.22 -40.35 29.92
C VAL A 41 13.56 -41.00 30.22
N TYR A 42 14.63 -40.22 30.44
CA TYR A 42 16.00 -40.75 30.42
C TYR A 42 16.85 -40.40 31.64
N LEU A 43 16.62 -39.26 32.31
CA LEU A 43 17.58 -38.73 33.30
C LEU A 43 17.04 -38.71 34.73
N GLU A 44 15.74 -38.44 34.89
CA GLU A 44 15.02 -38.40 36.18
C GLU A 44 15.67 -37.46 37.23
N PHE A 45 16.21 -36.31 36.81
CA PHE A 45 16.78 -35.33 37.72
C PHE A 45 15.75 -34.29 38.20
N ASP A 46 15.52 -34.21 39.51
CA ASP A 46 14.57 -33.26 40.13
C ASP A 46 14.92 -31.79 39.87
N PHE A 47 16.21 -31.45 39.79
CA PHE A 47 16.64 -30.07 39.59
C PHE A 47 16.26 -29.55 38.19
N ILE A 48 16.22 -30.43 37.19
CA ILE A 48 15.84 -30.04 35.82
C ILE A 48 14.38 -29.64 35.79
N GLU A 49 13.49 -30.42 36.41
CA GLU A 49 12.08 -30.06 36.49
C GLU A 49 11.86 -28.77 37.28
N THR A 50 12.57 -28.61 38.40
CA THR A 50 12.49 -27.42 39.25
C THR A 50 12.86 -26.14 38.50
N ILE A 51 13.83 -26.19 37.58
CA ILE A 51 14.28 -25.04 36.79
C ILE A 51 13.41 -24.83 35.56
N PHE A 52 13.15 -25.90 34.78
CA PHE A 52 12.56 -25.76 33.45
C PHE A 52 11.03 -25.64 33.47
N HIS A 53 10.33 -26.11 34.50
CA HIS A 53 8.89 -25.87 34.63
C HIS A 53 8.55 -24.36 34.75
N PRO A 54 9.15 -23.60 35.68
CA PRO A 54 8.95 -22.14 35.73
C PRO A 54 9.31 -21.44 34.42
N VAL A 55 10.41 -21.86 33.76
CA VAL A 55 10.81 -21.30 32.45
C VAL A 55 9.72 -21.51 31.40
N ALA A 56 9.14 -22.71 31.32
CA ALA A 56 8.04 -23.00 30.40
C ALA A 56 6.81 -22.15 30.69
N VAL A 57 6.43 -22.00 31.96
CA VAL A 57 5.28 -21.18 32.38
C VAL A 57 5.48 -19.69 32.05
N ILE A 58 6.64 -19.13 32.39
CA ILE A 58 6.98 -17.73 32.09
C ILE A 58 6.99 -17.50 30.58
N SER A 59 7.56 -18.41 29.81
CA SER A 59 7.62 -18.31 28.34
C SER A 59 6.22 -18.34 27.72
N PHE A 60 5.31 -19.15 28.27
CA PHE A 60 3.92 -19.20 27.82
C PHE A 60 3.15 -17.91 28.15
N ILE A 61 3.34 -17.34 29.34
CA ILE A 61 2.74 -16.04 29.72
C ILE A 61 3.27 -14.93 28.81
N ALA A 62 4.58 -14.88 28.59
CA ALA A 62 5.22 -13.91 27.69
C ALA A 62 4.70 -14.05 26.26
N PHE A 63 4.53 -15.28 25.77
CA PHE A 63 3.93 -15.56 24.47
C PHE A 63 2.51 -14.98 24.37
N ILE A 64 1.60 -15.32 25.30
CA ILE A 64 0.21 -14.84 25.27
C ILE A 64 0.15 -13.31 25.29
N ALA A 65 0.91 -12.67 26.19
CA ALA A 65 0.95 -11.22 26.28
C ALA A 65 1.45 -10.60 24.96
N SER A 66 2.50 -11.16 24.38
CA SER A 66 3.09 -10.67 23.13
C SER A 66 2.18 -10.86 21.93
N VAL A 67 1.42 -11.95 21.88
CA VAL A 67 0.36 -12.17 20.87
C VAL A 67 -0.66 -11.05 20.95
N PHE A 68 -1.15 -10.75 22.15
CA PHE A 68 -2.11 -9.66 22.38
C PHE A 68 -1.56 -8.33 21.87
N PHE A 69 -0.35 -7.93 22.28
CA PHE A 69 0.26 -6.68 21.82
C PHE A 69 0.56 -6.67 20.31
N THR A 70 0.94 -7.81 19.72
CA THR A 70 1.20 -7.93 18.28
C THR A 70 -0.07 -7.70 17.47
N MET A 71 -1.24 -8.13 17.95
CA MET A 71 -2.49 -7.85 17.23
C MET A 71 -2.77 -6.35 17.15
N PHE A 72 -2.46 -5.57 18.19
CA PHE A 72 -2.70 -4.12 18.18
C PHE A 72 -1.51 -3.28 17.66
N SER A 73 -0.43 -3.91 17.22
CA SER A 73 0.75 -3.18 16.74
C SER A 73 0.66 -2.81 15.26
N LYS A 74 1.49 -1.84 14.88
CA LYS A 74 1.79 -1.53 13.48
C LYS A 74 2.79 -2.53 12.92
N GLU A 75 2.90 -2.64 11.61
CA GLU A 75 3.86 -3.53 10.96
C GLU A 75 5.31 -3.33 11.43
N ASP A 76 6.00 -4.44 11.59
CA ASP A 76 7.42 -4.50 11.96
C ASP A 76 8.30 -4.45 10.71
N ILE A 77 8.30 -3.30 10.05
CA ILE A 77 9.06 -3.06 8.82
C ILE A 77 9.87 -1.79 9.04
N LEU A 78 11.16 -1.85 8.72
CA LEU A 78 12.01 -0.67 8.73
C LEU A 78 11.87 0.11 7.44
N ILE A 79 11.83 1.41 7.59
CA ILE A 79 11.74 2.36 6.49
C ILE A 79 13.11 3.03 6.35
N ASN A 80 13.74 2.80 5.21
CA ASN A 80 14.98 3.47 4.83
C ASN A 80 14.64 4.55 3.79
N TYR A 81 14.99 5.80 4.10
CA TYR A 81 14.84 6.89 3.16
C TYR A 81 15.86 6.76 2.02
N THR A 82 15.39 6.83 0.78
CA THR A 82 16.24 6.70 -0.41
C THR A 82 16.32 7.96 -1.26
N GLY A 83 15.42 8.92 -1.04
CA GLY A 83 15.30 10.09 -1.92
C GLY A 83 13.90 10.68 -1.91
N TYR A 84 13.58 11.51 -2.89
CA TYR A 84 12.25 12.13 -2.99
C TYR A 84 11.66 12.07 -4.40
N LEU A 85 10.33 12.07 -4.45
CA LEU A 85 9.53 12.23 -5.65
C LEU A 85 8.68 13.48 -5.52
N LYS A 86 8.86 14.44 -6.42
CA LYS A 86 8.08 15.67 -6.48
C LYS A 86 7.27 15.72 -7.76
N ILE A 87 5.97 15.89 -7.62
CA ILE A 87 5.03 16.12 -8.72
C ILE A 87 4.80 17.62 -8.81
N THR A 88 5.18 18.21 -9.95
CA THR A 88 4.95 19.63 -10.26
C THR A 88 3.75 19.78 -11.18
N SER A 89 3.56 20.97 -11.75
CA SER A 89 2.56 21.19 -12.79
C SER A 89 2.87 20.47 -14.08
N ASP A 90 4.15 20.25 -14.43
CA ASP A 90 4.55 19.84 -15.79
C ASP A 90 5.56 18.69 -15.83
N GLU A 91 6.21 18.39 -14.70
CA GLU A 91 7.25 17.38 -14.59
C GLU A 91 7.15 16.57 -13.28
N PHE A 92 7.59 15.30 -13.36
CA PHE A 92 8.03 14.54 -12.19
C PHE A 92 9.51 14.81 -11.95
N ILE A 93 9.87 15.09 -10.72
CA ILE A 93 11.25 15.24 -10.27
C ILE A 93 11.53 14.10 -9.30
N ILE A 94 12.43 13.20 -9.66
CA ILE A 94 12.87 12.07 -8.85
C ILE A 94 14.32 12.30 -8.51
N ASP A 95 14.60 12.69 -7.26
CA ASP A 95 15.91 13.16 -6.84
C ASP A 95 16.43 14.29 -7.76
N LYS A 96 17.44 14.02 -8.59
CA LYS A 96 18.00 14.98 -9.57
C LYS A 96 17.43 14.83 -10.96
N GLU A 97 16.68 13.76 -11.24
CA GLU A 97 16.17 13.44 -12.56
C GLU A 97 14.81 14.08 -12.80
N LYS A 98 14.66 14.73 -13.94
CA LYS A 98 13.42 15.38 -14.36
C LYS A 98 12.79 14.63 -15.51
N ILE A 99 11.47 14.44 -15.45
CA ILE A 99 10.69 13.73 -16.45
C ILE A 99 9.46 14.58 -16.78
N ASN A 100 9.46 15.18 -17.97
CA ASN A 100 8.32 15.97 -18.44
C ASN A 100 7.11 15.06 -18.68
N PHE A 101 5.91 15.54 -18.38
CA PHE A 101 4.68 14.80 -18.61
C PHE A 101 4.46 14.44 -20.08
N THR A 102 5.01 15.24 -21.01
CA THR A 102 4.98 15.01 -22.45
C THR A 102 5.71 13.75 -22.90
N ASP A 103 6.71 13.31 -22.13
CA ASP A 103 7.59 12.20 -22.48
C ASP A 103 7.10 10.86 -21.92
N ILE A 104 5.99 10.86 -21.19
CA ILE A 104 5.50 9.71 -20.44
C ILE A 104 4.51 8.90 -21.27
N ILE A 105 4.77 7.60 -21.36
CA ILE A 105 3.94 6.61 -22.08
C ILE A 105 2.99 5.90 -21.13
N SER A 106 3.38 5.69 -19.88
CA SER A 106 2.52 5.03 -18.90
C SER A 106 2.81 5.54 -17.50
N ILE A 107 1.76 5.70 -16.71
CA ILE A 107 1.86 5.99 -15.28
C ILE A 107 0.99 4.99 -14.54
N LYS A 108 1.54 4.41 -13.49
CA LYS A 108 0.79 3.61 -12.53
C LYS A 108 1.01 4.20 -11.15
N LEU A 109 -0.09 4.50 -10.46
CA LEU A 109 -0.10 4.96 -9.09
C LEU A 109 -0.87 3.95 -8.25
N SER A 110 -0.26 3.44 -7.16
CA SER A 110 -0.97 2.70 -6.13
C SER A 110 -0.69 3.38 -4.79
N VAL A 111 -1.75 3.96 -4.22
CA VAL A 111 -1.72 4.73 -2.96
C VAL A 111 -2.84 4.26 -2.02
N ASP A 112 -3.12 2.96 -2.02
CA ASP A 112 -4.23 2.39 -1.25
C ASP A 112 -3.85 2.11 0.21
N ASP A 113 -2.56 2.00 0.51
CA ASP A 113 -2.03 1.72 1.83
C ASP A 113 -1.68 3.02 2.55
N TYR A 114 -2.01 3.14 3.84
CA TYR A 114 -1.66 4.33 4.62
C TYR A 114 -1.45 3.96 6.09
N GLU A 115 -0.70 4.78 6.81
CA GLU A 115 -0.41 4.54 8.22
C GLU A 115 -1.70 4.46 9.06
N GLY A 116 -1.82 3.40 9.87
CA GLY A 116 -3.00 3.13 10.70
C GLY A 116 -4.14 2.43 9.97
N ARG A 117 -4.01 2.15 8.67
CA ARG A 117 -5.00 1.34 7.93
C ARG A 117 -5.06 -0.07 8.53
N ALA A 118 -6.25 -0.49 8.93
CA ALA A 118 -6.48 -1.86 9.38
C ALA A 118 -6.28 -2.85 8.21
N LYS A 119 -5.48 -3.89 8.43
CA LYS A 119 -5.27 -4.99 7.50
C LYS A 119 -6.18 -6.16 7.88
N ASN A 120 -6.81 -6.76 6.87
CA ASN A 120 -7.58 -7.98 7.06
C ASN A 120 -6.64 -9.17 7.23
N THR A 121 -6.13 -9.39 8.44
CA THR A 121 -5.31 -10.56 8.80
C THR A 121 -6.23 -11.66 9.35
N HIS A 122 -7.00 -12.32 8.48
CA HIS A 122 -8.05 -13.26 8.89
C HIS A 122 -7.56 -14.54 9.62
N SER A 123 -6.25 -14.81 9.73
CA SER A 123 -5.80 -16.10 10.28
C SER A 123 -4.40 -16.15 10.88
N SER A 124 -3.71 -15.03 11.06
CA SER A 124 -2.31 -15.05 11.51
C SER A 124 -2.04 -14.05 12.63
N ILE A 125 -1.25 -14.45 13.64
CA ILE A 125 -0.65 -13.55 14.64
C ILE A 125 0.29 -12.60 13.90
N LYS A 126 -0.26 -11.49 13.41
CA LYS A 126 0.43 -10.45 12.67
C LYS A 126 -0.07 -9.09 13.11
N PRO A 127 0.75 -8.04 12.95
CA PRO A 127 0.31 -6.65 13.13
C PRO A 127 -0.96 -6.35 12.33
N MET A 128 -1.95 -5.75 12.98
CA MET A 128 -3.22 -5.38 12.32
C MET A 128 -3.14 -4.04 11.60
N TYR A 129 -2.18 -3.17 11.93
CA TYR A 129 -2.13 -1.83 11.38
C TYR A 129 -0.97 -1.65 10.40
N SER A 130 -1.27 -1.09 9.23
CA SER A 130 -0.25 -0.71 8.26
C SER A 130 0.58 0.47 8.73
N ILE A 131 1.82 0.54 8.25
CA ILE A 131 2.68 1.74 8.33
C ILE A 131 2.65 2.57 7.02
N GLY A 132 1.82 2.16 6.04
CA GLY A 132 1.60 2.92 4.80
C GLY A 132 2.73 2.84 3.78
N VAL A 133 3.43 1.71 3.70
CA VAL A 133 4.63 1.53 2.84
C VAL A 133 4.37 0.71 1.57
N ASN A 134 3.19 0.13 1.41
CA ASN A 134 2.83 -0.66 0.22
C ASN A 134 2.25 0.23 -0.89
N ASN A 135 2.89 1.36 -1.14
CA ASN A 135 2.50 2.33 -2.16
C ASN A 135 3.64 2.53 -3.14
N PHE A 136 3.31 2.75 -4.42
CA PHE A 136 4.32 2.95 -5.44
C PHE A 136 3.83 3.83 -6.58
N VAL A 137 4.80 4.46 -7.25
CA VAL A 137 4.64 5.18 -8.50
C VAL A 137 5.54 4.53 -9.53
N THR A 138 4.96 4.10 -10.65
CA THR A 138 5.70 3.61 -11.81
C THR A 138 5.52 4.59 -12.96
N ILE A 139 6.61 5.09 -13.51
CA ILE A 139 6.64 5.99 -14.67
C ILE A 139 7.45 5.32 -15.77
N SER A 140 6.85 5.16 -16.95
CA SER A 140 7.56 4.66 -18.13
C SER A 140 7.61 5.73 -19.21
N THR A 141 8.78 5.87 -19.80
CA THR A 141 9.09 6.70 -20.96
C THR A 141 9.63 5.81 -22.08
N ASP A 142 9.94 6.38 -23.24
CA ASP A 142 10.48 5.62 -24.38
C ASP A 142 11.78 4.86 -24.03
N ASN A 143 12.59 5.41 -23.12
CA ASN A 143 13.95 4.91 -22.85
C ASN A 143 14.08 4.16 -21.51
N LYS A 144 13.15 4.36 -20.58
CA LYS A 144 13.30 3.86 -19.20
C LYS A 144 11.97 3.69 -18.50
N LYS A 145 11.96 2.76 -17.55
CA LYS A 145 10.89 2.54 -16.58
C LYS A 145 11.46 2.76 -15.18
N ILE A 146 10.83 3.62 -14.41
CA ILE A 146 11.22 3.95 -13.05
C ILE A 146 10.07 3.56 -12.13
N GLU A 147 10.41 2.83 -11.06
CA GLU A 147 9.48 2.50 -9.99
C GLU A 147 10.04 3.00 -8.66
N LYS A 148 9.21 3.72 -7.90
CA LYS A 148 9.57 4.24 -6.59
C LYS A 148 8.48 3.90 -5.59
N LYS A 149 8.87 3.30 -4.47
CA LYS A 149 7.99 3.14 -3.31
C LYS A 149 7.90 4.45 -2.54
N ILE A 150 6.72 4.76 -2.04
CA ILE A 150 6.45 5.95 -1.22
C ILE A 150 5.75 5.54 0.07
N GLN A 151 6.00 6.29 1.14
CA GLN A 151 5.20 6.16 2.35
C GLN A 151 4.00 7.10 2.26
N VAL A 152 2.84 6.66 2.73
CA VAL A 152 1.65 7.50 2.88
C VAL A 152 1.19 7.47 4.33
N CYS A 153 1.12 8.64 4.96
CA CYS A 153 0.93 8.76 6.40
C CYS A 153 -0.56 8.89 6.79
N SER A 154 -1.46 9.08 5.82
CA SER A 154 -2.89 9.19 6.11
C SER A 154 -3.80 8.90 4.91
N LEU A 155 -5.06 8.53 5.18
CA LEU A 155 -6.10 8.43 4.16
C LEU A 155 -6.34 9.75 3.42
N ARG A 156 -6.20 10.89 4.10
CA ARG A 156 -6.34 12.20 3.44
C ARG A 156 -5.26 12.38 2.37
N GLU A 157 -4.03 11.98 2.69
CA GLU A 157 -2.92 12.08 1.78
C GLU A 157 -3.15 11.23 0.53
N THR A 158 -3.63 9.99 0.64
CA THR A 158 -3.92 9.14 -0.54
C THR A 158 -4.84 9.85 -1.55
N HIS A 159 -5.91 10.49 -1.07
CA HIS A 159 -6.82 11.27 -1.90
C HIS A 159 -6.14 12.48 -2.54
N LEU A 160 -5.34 13.24 -1.77
CA LEU A 160 -4.61 14.40 -2.29
C LEU A 160 -3.62 14.01 -3.41
N ILE A 161 -2.93 12.88 -3.30
CA ILE A 161 -1.99 12.41 -4.33
C ILE A 161 -2.76 12.10 -5.63
N SER A 162 -3.81 11.28 -5.50
CA SER A 162 -4.63 10.86 -6.64
C SER A 162 -5.28 12.07 -7.32
N ASP A 163 -5.91 12.95 -6.56
CA ASP A 163 -6.62 14.12 -7.10
C ASP A 163 -5.67 15.16 -7.69
N PHE A 164 -4.48 15.38 -7.10
CA PHE A 164 -3.48 16.29 -7.66
C PHE A 164 -2.99 15.82 -9.03
N LEU A 165 -2.70 14.53 -9.18
CA LEU A 165 -2.26 13.95 -10.45
C LEU A 165 -3.41 13.93 -11.47
N ALA A 166 -4.62 13.58 -11.03
CA ALA A 166 -5.83 13.61 -11.86
C ALA A 166 -6.09 15.01 -12.43
N ALA A 167 -5.89 16.07 -11.62
CA ALA A 167 -6.00 17.46 -12.07
C ALA A 167 -4.96 17.84 -13.16
N GLN A 168 -3.81 17.17 -13.22
CA GLN A 168 -2.86 17.36 -14.34
C GLN A 168 -3.27 16.55 -15.57
N ILE A 169 -3.87 15.38 -15.37
CA ILE A 169 -4.34 14.50 -16.45
C ILE A 169 -5.47 15.16 -17.25
N VAL A 170 -6.48 15.72 -16.57
CA VAL A 170 -7.63 16.37 -17.24
C VAL A 170 -7.21 17.58 -18.08
N LYS A 171 -6.03 18.16 -17.80
CA LYS A 171 -5.41 19.23 -18.59
C LYS A 171 -4.66 18.73 -19.83
N ASN A 172 -4.81 17.46 -20.19
CA ASN A 172 -4.16 16.81 -21.34
C ASN A 172 -2.61 16.89 -21.33
N LYS A 173 -1.98 16.93 -20.16
CA LYS A 173 -0.52 17.06 -20.04
C LYS A 173 0.27 15.78 -20.39
N PHE A 174 -0.42 14.65 -20.56
CA PHE A 174 0.17 13.34 -20.88
C PHE A 174 -0.25 12.87 -22.28
N PRO A 175 0.20 13.53 -23.36
CA PRO A 175 -0.28 13.28 -24.72
C PRO A 175 0.04 11.88 -25.25
N LYS A 176 1.17 11.28 -24.82
CA LYS A 176 1.63 9.96 -25.25
C LYS A 176 1.02 8.81 -24.45
N ALA A 177 0.50 9.07 -23.25
CA ALA A 177 0.08 8.02 -22.34
C ALA A 177 -1.29 7.44 -22.70
N ASP A 178 -1.48 6.15 -22.44
CA ASP A 178 -2.77 5.48 -22.66
C ASP A 178 -3.85 6.09 -21.75
N PRO A 179 -4.93 6.66 -22.31
CA PRO A 179 -5.99 7.28 -21.53
C PRO A 179 -6.62 6.35 -20.49
N LYS A 180 -6.69 5.04 -20.77
CA LYS A 180 -7.27 4.07 -19.82
C LYS A 180 -6.43 3.96 -18.55
N GLN A 181 -5.11 3.93 -18.71
CA GLN A 181 -4.17 3.91 -17.58
C GLN A 181 -4.25 5.22 -16.78
N LEU A 182 -4.38 6.35 -17.47
CA LEU A 182 -4.52 7.65 -16.81
C LEU A 182 -5.82 7.74 -15.99
N ILE A 183 -6.95 7.30 -16.54
CA ILE A 183 -8.25 7.34 -15.84
C ILE A 183 -8.29 6.37 -14.64
N ALA A 184 -7.48 5.30 -14.66
CA ALA A 184 -7.35 4.38 -13.53
C ALA A 184 -6.79 5.08 -12.26
N ILE A 185 -6.07 6.19 -12.43
CA ILE A 185 -5.50 6.99 -11.32
C ILE A 185 -6.60 7.80 -10.61
N PHE A 186 -7.72 8.09 -11.28
CA PHE A 186 -8.75 8.97 -10.72
C PHE A 186 -9.43 8.31 -9.53
N SER A 187 -9.51 9.04 -8.41
CA SER A 187 -10.30 8.63 -7.26
C SER A 187 -11.78 8.47 -7.64
N HIS A 188 -12.50 7.62 -6.90
CA HIS A 188 -13.92 7.37 -7.13
C HIS A 188 -14.74 8.67 -7.14
N ASN A 189 -14.38 9.63 -6.28
CA ASN A 189 -15.02 10.93 -6.20
C ASN A 189 -14.60 11.84 -7.35
N PHE A 190 -13.31 11.85 -7.72
CA PHE A 190 -12.82 12.66 -8.83
C PHE A 190 -13.49 12.28 -10.16
N LYS A 191 -13.75 10.98 -10.41
CA LYS A 191 -14.45 10.49 -11.62
C LYS A 191 -15.85 11.08 -11.81
N LYS A 192 -16.50 11.55 -10.72
CA LYS A 192 -17.83 12.16 -10.77
C LYS A 192 -17.80 13.66 -11.07
N THR A 193 -16.62 14.28 -11.05
CA THR A 193 -16.46 15.70 -11.37
C THR A 193 -16.71 15.98 -12.84
N GLU A 194 -17.13 17.21 -13.15
CA GLU A 194 -17.34 17.62 -14.54
C GLU A 194 -16.04 17.62 -15.34
N GLU A 195 -14.91 18.03 -14.76
CA GLU A 195 -13.60 18.01 -15.41
C GLU A 195 -13.19 16.60 -15.84
N ALA A 196 -13.33 15.61 -14.94
CA ALA A 196 -13.03 14.22 -15.25
C ALA A 196 -13.97 13.66 -16.33
N ARG A 197 -15.27 13.94 -16.23
CA ARG A 197 -16.27 13.46 -17.21
C ARG A 197 -16.05 14.08 -18.59
N ASN A 198 -15.72 15.38 -18.66
CA ASN A 198 -15.34 16.06 -19.89
C ASN A 198 -14.13 15.40 -20.53
N TYR A 199 -13.05 15.18 -19.75
CA TYR A 199 -11.86 14.50 -20.24
C TYR A 199 -12.19 13.12 -20.80
N ILE A 200 -12.92 12.28 -20.06
CA ILE A 200 -13.31 10.93 -20.51
C ILE A 200 -14.16 11.01 -21.79
N ALA A 201 -15.12 11.94 -21.85
CA ALA A 201 -15.96 12.13 -23.04
C ALA A 201 -15.12 12.51 -24.27
N ASP A 202 -14.10 13.35 -24.12
CA ASP A 202 -13.20 13.72 -25.21
C ASP A 202 -12.36 12.53 -25.69
N GLN A 203 -11.94 11.64 -24.78
CA GLN A 203 -11.25 10.39 -25.16
C GLN A 203 -12.18 9.40 -25.89
N ILE A 204 -13.47 9.37 -25.55
CA ILE A 204 -14.49 8.59 -26.29
C ILE A 204 -14.67 9.17 -27.69
N LYS A 205 -14.87 10.49 -27.82
CA LYS A 205 -15.07 11.17 -29.10
C LYS A 205 -13.88 11.05 -30.05
N SER A 206 -12.67 10.99 -29.50
CA SER A 206 -11.43 10.75 -30.26
C SER A 206 -11.18 9.27 -30.59
N ASN A 207 -12.14 8.38 -30.32
CA ASN A 207 -12.06 6.93 -30.54
C ASN A 207 -10.90 6.23 -29.80
N LYS A 208 -10.33 6.87 -28.77
CA LYS A 208 -9.29 6.26 -27.93
C LYS A 208 -9.87 5.30 -26.89
N ILE A 209 -11.12 5.49 -26.51
CA ILE A 209 -11.86 4.63 -25.58
C ILE A 209 -13.22 4.26 -26.20
N LYS A 210 -13.65 3.02 -26.06
CA LYS A 210 -14.98 2.59 -26.52
C LYS A 210 -16.07 3.26 -25.67
N THR A 211 -17.20 3.64 -26.28
CA THR A 211 -18.34 4.29 -25.61
C THR A 211 -18.72 3.63 -24.28
N VAL A 212 -18.98 2.31 -24.30
CA VAL A 212 -19.45 1.59 -23.11
C VAL A 212 -18.40 1.58 -22.00
N GLU A 213 -17.14 1.31 -22.36
CA GLU A 213 -16.02 1.30 -21.40
C GLU A 213 -15.81 2.70 -20.79
N GLY A 214 -15.85 3.75 -21.61
CA GLY A 214 -15.67 5.12 -21.15
C GLY A 214 -16.82 5.59 -20.25
N LEU A 215 -18.07 5.23 -20.55
CA LEU A 215 -19.20 5.53 -19.68
C LEU A 215 -19.05 4.85 -18.31
N LEU A 216 -18.63 3.57 -18.26
CA LEU A 216 -18.34 2.89 -16.99
C LEU A 216 -17.24 3.61 -16.20
N MET A 217 -16.23 4.15 -16.89
CA MET A 217 -15.16 4.92 -16.26
C MET A 217 -15.62 6.26 -15.66
N MET A 218 -16.79 6.79 -16.04
CA MET A 218 -17.39 8.00 -15.44
C MET A 218 -18.07 7.75 -14.09
N ASN A 219 -18.10 6.48 -13.64
CA ASN A 219 -18.56 6.08 -12.31
C ASN A 219 -19.99 6.56 -11.98
N TYR A 220 -20.92 6.33 -12.91
CA TYR A 220 -22.35 6.62 -12.74
C TYR A 220 -22.99 5.66 -11.74
N SER A 221 -24.10 6.08 -11.14
CA SER A 221 -24.81 5.36 -10.08
C SER A 221 -26.09 4.66 -10.56
N SER A 222 -26.65 5.07 -11.72
CA SER A 222 -27.87 4.47 -12.26
C SER A 222 -27.96 4.53 -13.79
N ASP A 223 -28.88 3.76 -14.37
CA ASP A 223 -29.15 3.75 -15.81
C ASP A 223 -29.76 5.07 -16.30
N GLU A 224 -30.49 5.80 -15.45
CA GLU A 224 -30.94 7.16 -15.79
C GLU A 224 -29.75 8.10 -15.98
N GLU A 225 -28.78 8.06 -15.06
CA GLU A 225 -27.57 8.88 -15.14
C GLU A 225 -26.78 8.59 -16.43
N VAL A 226 -26.72 7.33 -16.88
CA VAL A 226 -26.09 6.98 -18.17
C VAL A 226 -26.78 7.66 -19.34
N LYS A 227 -28.11 7.65 -19.39
CA LYS A 227 -28.88 8.28 -20.47
C LYS A 227 -28.63 9.79 -20.49
N GLU A 228 -28.57 10.42 -19.33
CA GLU A 228 -28.24 11.84 -19.18
C GLU A 228 -26.81 12.13 -19.65
N LEU A 229 -25.83 11.32 -19.26
CA LEU A 229 -24.43 11.47 -19.69
C LEU A 229 -24.26 11.32 -21.19
N ARG A 230 -24.90 10.32 -21.81
CA ARG A 230 -24.91 10.14 -23.27
C ARG A 230 -25.46 11.36 -23.98
N LYS A 231 -26.58 11.90 -23.49
CA LYS A 231 -27.21 13.11 -24.06
C LYS A 231 -26.33 14.35 -23.85
N LYS A 232 -25.80 14.56 -22.65
CA LYS A 232 -24.97 15.72 -22.30
C LYS A 232 -23.69 15.78 -23.15
N TYR A 233 -23.03 14.64 -23.32
CA TYR A 233 -21.75 14.58 -24.02
C TYR A 233 -21.88 14.23 -25.50
N ASN A 234 -23.10 14.03 -26.01
CA ASN A 234 -23.39 13.61 -27.38
C ASN A 234 -22.59 12.34 -27.76
N ILE A 235 -22.68 11.32 -26.90
CA ILE A 235 -22.00 10.04 -27.07
C ILE A 235 -23.03 9.02 -27.60
N ASN A 236 -22.78 8.49 -28.79
CA ASN A 236 -23.57 7.42 -29.41
C ASN A 236 -23.09 6.03 -28.95
#